data_AF-A0A353RJS5-F1
#
_entry.id   AF-A0A353RJS5-F1
#
_cell.length_a   1.000
_cell.length_b   1.000
_cell.length_c   1.000
_cell.angle_alpha   90.00
_cell.angle_beta   90.00
_cell.angle_gamma   90.00
#
_symmetry.space_group_name_H-M   'P 1'
#
loop_
_entity.id
_entity.type
_entity.pdbx_description
1 polymer ?
#
loop_
_entity_poly.entity_id
_entity_poly.type
_entity_poly.pdbx_seq_one_letter_code
_entity_poly.pdbx_strand_id
1 'polypeptide(L)'
;GSGWHLVVLAKNLQGYKNLIKIVSKSWTEGFYYRPRIDKELLEQYREGLIISSACLGGEISRKVDSEQIKEAEEAVQWYKKIFGDDYYLEIQRHKTDRTDADQTTYPKQERVNKELIRIARKYDVKLIATNDVHFVNEEDADAHDRLICLSTGKDFDDPDRMRYTKQEWLKTTEEMNRIFSDIPEALTNTLEVADKVEFYTIDHSPLMPFYPIDPAFGTEESY
;
A
#
# COMPACT_ATOMS: atom_id res chain seq x y z
N GLY A 1 -16.26 6.22 -9.29
CA GLY A 1 -15.08 5.38 -9.59
C GLY A 1 -14.49 4.87 -8.29
N SER A 2 -13.94 3.65 -8.30
CA SER A 2 -13.06 3.19 -7.22
C SER A 2 -11.81 4.09 -7.19
N GLY A 3 -11.38 4.50 -6.00
CA GLY A 3 -10.18 5.31 -5.83
C GLY A 3 -8.92 4.59 -6.32
N TRP A 4 -7.79 5.29 -6.30
CA TRP A 4 -6.49 4.68 -6.56
C TRP A 4 -5.95 4.01 -5.29
N HIS A 5 -5.13 2.97 -5.49
CA HIS A 5 -4.39 2.37 -4.40
C HIS A 5 -3.16 3.22 -4.05
N LEU A 6 -2.81 3.22 -2.77
CA LEU A 6 -1.58 3.84 -2.26
C LEU A 6 -1.17 3.04 -1.03
N VAL A 7 0.12 2.73 -0.91
CA VAL A 7 0.66 2.07 0.29
C VAL A 7 1.28 3.14 1.17
N VAL A 8 0.89 3.12 2.45
CA VAL A 8 1.31 4.09 3.47
C VAL A 8 1.82 3.31 4.66
N LEU A 9 3.10 3.49 4.99
CA LEU A 9 3.77 2.85 6.12
C LEU A 9 4.08 3.89 7.19
N ALA A 10 3.87 3.53 8.45
CA ALA A 10 4.31 4.35 9.59
C ALA A 10 5.76 4.03 9.92
N LYS A 11 6.66 5.01 9.80
CA LYS A 11 8.09 4.83 10.13
C LYS A 11 8.39 4.97 11.62
N ASN A 12 7.49 5.57 12.39
CA ASN A 12 7.62 5.77 13.84
C ASN A 12 6.26 6.02 14.50
N LEU A 13 6.26 6.24 15.82
CA LEU A 13 5.04 6.47 16.59
C LEU A 13 4.22 7.68 16.11
N GLN A 14 4.87 8.74 15.62
CA GLN A 14 4.16 9.90 15.07
C GLN A 14 3.47 9.54 13.75
N GLY A 15 4.16 8.79 12.87
CA GLY A 15 3.57 8.22 11.66
C GLY A 15 2.37 7.33 11.96
N TYR A 16 2.44 6.50 12.99
CA TYR A 16 1.34 5.65 13.42
C TYR A 16 0.11 6.48 13.87
N LYS A 17 0.31 7.52 14.68
CA LYS A 17 -0.76 8.44 15.09
C LYS A 17 -1.39 9.14 13.87
N ASN A 18 -0.56 9.57 12.93
CA ASN A 18 -1.01 10.19 11.68
C ASN A 18 -1.82 9.20 10.83
N LEU A 19 -1.38 7.95 10.72
CA LEU A 19 -2.10 6.89 10.03
C LEU A 19 -3.48 6.62 10.66
N ILE A 20 -3.59 6.60 12.01
CA ILE A 20 -4.88 6.51 12.70
C ILE A 20 -5.80 7.66 12.29
N LYS A 21 -5.30 8.90 12.23
CA LYS A 21 -6.10 10.07 11.84
C LYS A 21 -6.55 9.98 10.39
N ILE A 22 -5.67 9.59 9.48
CA ILE A 22 -5.96 9.37 8.06
C ILE A 22 -7.06 8.32 7.90
N VAL A 23 -6.91 7.16 8.54
CA VAL A 23 -7.92 6.09 8.51
C VAL A 23 -9.24 6.55 9.10
N SER A 24 -9.24 7.20 10.27
CA SER A 24 -10.46 7.70 10.90
C SER A 24 -11.21 8.68 9.98
N LYS A 25 -10.50 9.65 9.39
CA LYS A 25 -11.08 10.63 8.46
C LYS A 25 -11.57 10.00 7.15
N SER A 26 -10.90 8.97 6.67
CA SER A 26 -11.35 8.23 5.48
C SER A 26 -12.74 7.60 5.66
N TRP A 27 -13.09 7.23 6.89
CA TRP A 27 -14.40 6.70 7.27
C TRP A 27 -15.42 7.79 7.58
N THR A 28 -15.03 8.85 8.31
CA THR A 28 -15.99 9.89 8.74
C THR A 28 -16.29 10.94 7.68
N GLU A 29 -15.32 11.26 6.82
CA GLU A 29 -15.38 12.36 5.85
C GLU A 29 -15.24 11.86 4.39
N GLY A 30 -14.47 10.80 4.15
CA GLY A 30 -14.13 10.32 2.79
C GLY A 30 -14.98 9.18 2.25
N PHE A 31 -15.91 8.64 3.03
CA PHE A 31 -16.64 7.42 2.69
C PHE A 31 -17.62 7.62 1.54
N TYR A 32 -17.57 6.72 0.55
CA TYR A 32 -18.59 6.63 -0.50
C TYR A 32 -18.98 5.16 -0.71
N TYR A 33 -18.32 4.44 -1.61
CA TYR A 33 -18.40 2.96 -1.67
C TYR A 33 -17.34 2.28 -0.79
N ARG A 34 -16.22 2.97 -0.57
CA ARG A 34 -15.11 2.57 0.29
C ARG A 34 -14.60 3.82 1.02
N PRO A 35 -13.95 3.68 2.18
CA PRO A 35 -13.22 4.78 2.78
C PRO A 35 -12.11 5.25 1.82
N ARG A 36 -11.96 6.56 1.66
CA ARG A 36 -10.99 7.18 0.73
C ARG A 36 -10.32 8.36 1.39
N ILE A 37 -9.15 8.71 0.91
CA ILE A 37 -8.37 9.87 1.32
C ILE A 37 -8.05 10.71 0.10
N ASP A 38 -7.83 11.99 0.28
CA ASP A 38 -7.33 12.90 -0.74
C ASP A 38 -5.86 13.27 -0.48
N LYS A 39 -5.27 14.02 -1.41
CA LYS A 39 -3.85 14.39 -1.35
C LYS A 39 -3.60 15.44 -0.28
N GLU A 40 -4.58 16.29 -0.03
CA GLU A 40 -4.58 17.34 0.97
C GLU A 40 -4.47 16.73 2.38
N LEU A 41 -5.27 15.68 2.66
CA LEU A 41 -5.23 14.95 3.91
C LEU A 41 -3.88 14.23 4.10
N LEU A 42 -3.34 13.62 3.04
CA LEU A 42 -2.01 13.01 3.07
C LEU A 42 -0.91 14.03 3.36
N GLU A 43 -0.96 15.21 2.73
CA GLU A 43 0.01 16.29 2.97
C GLU A 43 -0.09 16.82 4.41
N GLN A 44 -1.32 16.97 4.94
CA GLN A 44 -1.56 17.41 6.31
C GLN A 44 -0.94 16.48 7.35
N TYR A 45 -1.01 15.16 7.13
CA TYR A 45 -0.55 14.14 8.08
C TYR A 45 0.73 13.42 7.61
N ARG A 46 1.54 14.03 6.75
CA ARG A 46 2.71 13.41 6.10
C ARG A 46 3.83 12.98 7.05
N GLU A 47 3.94 13.61 8.21
CA GLU A 47 5.06 13.39 9.13
C GLU A 47 5.09 11.94 9.61
N GLY A 48 6.27 11.31 9.60
CA GLY A 48 6.40 9.92 10.06
C GLY A 48 5.90 8.88 9.07
N LEU A 49 5.54 9.25 7.83
CA LEU A 49 5.02 8.30 6.83
C LEU A 49 6.04 8.01 5.73
N ILE A 50 6.05 6.76 5.26
CA ILE A 50 6.68 6.30 4.03
C ILE A 50 5.58 5.93 3.04
N ILE A 51 5.72 6.33 1.78
CA ILE A 51 4.72 6.14 0.72
C ILE A 51 5.32 5.35 -0.43
N SER A 52 4.57 4.38 -0.96
CA SER A 52 4.90 3.76 -2.24
C SER A 52 3.72 3.79 -3.21
N SER A 53 4.04 3.79 -4.51
CA SER A 53 3.04 3.97 -5.59
C SER A 53 2.02 2.82 -5.74
N ALA A 54 2.14 1.77 -4.93
CA ALA A 54 1.29 0.58 -4.91
C ALA A 54 1.30 -0.23 -6.23
N CYS A 55 0.33 -1.14 -6.37
CA CYS A 55 0.20 -2.05 -7.51
C CYS A 55 -0.34 -1.36 -8.78
N LEU A 56 -0.78 -2.15 -9.78
CA LEU A 56 -1.44 -1.63 -10.99
C LEU A 56 -2.69 -0.78 -10.70
N GLY A 57 -3.30 -0.93 -9.53
CA GLY A 57 -4.41 -0.09 -9.07
C GLY A 57 -4.01 1.33 -8.61
N GLY A 58 -2.72 1.62 -8.50
CA GLY A 58 -2.19 2.90 -8.06
C GLY A 58 -2.36 4.03 -9.07
N GLU A 59 -2.30 5.27 -8.59
CA GLU A 59 -2.50 6.47 -9.42
C GLU A 59 -1.49 6.53 -10.58
N ILE A 60 -0.20 6.32 -10.27
CA ILE A 60 0.88 6.40 -11.25
C ILE A 60 0.73 5.27 -12.27
N SER A 61 0.58 4.03 -11.80
CA SER A 61 0.44 2.84 -12.66
C SER A 61 -0.76 2.94 -13.61
N ARG A 62 -1.92 3.41 -13.13
CA ARG A 62 -3.11 3.60 -13.98
C ARG A 62 -2.93 4.68 -15.04
N LYS A 63 -2.27 5.78 -14.70
CA LYS A 63 -1.98 6.87 -15.65
C LYS A 63 -1.03 6.38 -16.75
N VAL A 64 0.02 5.64 -16.37
CA VAL A 64 0.92 4.99 -17.32
C VAL A 64 0.17 4.01 -18.23
N ASP A 65 -0.68 3.16 -17.65
CA ASP A 65 -1.47 2.18 -18.41
C ASP A 65 -2.45 2.85 -19.39
N SER A 66 -2.92 4.05 -19.06
CA SER A 66 -3.82 4.87 -19.88
C SER A 66 -3.08 5.84 -20.81
N GLU A 67 -1.78 5.65 -21.04
CA GLU A 67 -0.90 6.48 -21.89
C GLU A 67 -0.79 7.96 -21.44
N GLN A 68 -1.21 8.28 -20.23
CA GLN A 68 -1.15 9.61 -19.59
C GLN A 68 0.19 9.78 -18.85
N ILE A 69 1.29 9.69 -19.61
CA ILE A 69 2.65 9.70 -19.05
C ILE A 69 2.96 11.01 -18.34
N LYS A 70 2.54 12.15 -18.91
CA LYS A 70 2.82 13.46 -18.31
C LYS A 70 2.16 13.60 -16.95
N GLU A 71 0.91 13.17 -16.83
CA GLU A 71 0.13 13.20 -15.61
C GLU A 71 0.69 12.21 -14.56
N ALA A 72 1.29 11.11 -15.00
CA ALA A 72 2.00 10.17 -14.13
C ALA A 72 3.28 10.81 -13.56
N GLU A 73 4.06 11.48 -14.40
CA GLU A 73 5.25 12.23 -13.99
C GLU A 73 4.92 13.39 -13.03
N GLU A 74 3.83 14.12 -13.28
CA GLU A 74 3.34 15.17 -12.38
C GLU A 74 2.95 14.58 -11.01
N ALA A 75 2.31 13.41 -10.98
CA ALA A 75 1.98 12.72 -9.73
C ALA A 75 3.26 12.30 -8.97
N VAL A 76 4.24 11.70 -9.64
CA VAL A 76 5.53 11.32 -9.04
C VAL A 76 6.24 12.53 -8.44
N GLN A 77 6.29 13.64 -9.16
CA GLN A 77 6.89 14.88 -8.65
C GLN A 77 6.16 15.43 -7.44
N TRP A 78 4.82 15.34 -7.41
CA TRP A 78 4.03 15.74 -6.24
C TRP A 78 4.42 14.90 -5.01
N TYR A 79 4.40 13.57 -5.11
CA TYR A 79 4.77 12.72 -3.98
C TYR A 79 6.23 12.93 -3.55
N LYS A 80 7.17 13.04 -4.51
CA LYS A 80 8.59 13.33 -4.21
C LYS A 80 8.76 14.69 -3.52
N LYS A 81 8.00 15.71 -3.91
CA LYS A 81 8.02 17.03 -3.25
C LYS A 81 7.53 16.97 -1.80
N ILE A 82 6.50 16.16 -1.52
CA ILE A 82 5.88 16.11 -0.19
C ILE A 82 6.65 15.20 0.77
N PHE A 83 7.09 14.04 0.29
CA PHE A 83 7.67 12.97 1.12
C PHE A 83 9.19 12.80 0.94
N GLY A 84 9.79 13.43 -0.07
CA GLY A 84 11.24 13.42 -0.27
C GLY A 84 11.78 11.99 -0.44
N ASP A 85 12.68 11.58 0.45
CA ASP A 85 13.30 10.25 0.42
C ASP A 85 12.42 9.14 1.01
N ASP A 86 11.27 9.51 1.58
CA ASP A 86 10.27 8.57 2.07
C ASP A 86 9.22 8.22 0.99
N TYR A 87 9.48 8.56 -0.28
CA TYR A 87 8.65 8.16 -1.42
C TYR A 87 9.38 7.18 -2.35
N TYR A 88 8.69 6.10 -2.70
CA TYR A 88 9.21 5.03 -3.55
C TYR A 88 8.24 4.69 -4.68
N LEU A 89 8.80 4.32 -5.83
CA LEU A 89 8.03 3.70 -6.90
C LEU A 89 8.06 2.19 -6.74
N GLU A 90 6.88 1.58 -6.73
CA GLU A 90 6.70 0.15 -6.47
C GLU A 90 6.56 -0.61 -7.79
N ILE A 91 7.30 -1.72 -7.92
CA ILE A 91 7.24 -2.63 -9.05
C ILE A 91 6.92 -4.04 -8.58
N GLN A 92 6.07 -4.72 -9.36
CA GLN A 92 5.57 -6.06 -9.05
C GLN A 92 5.58 -6.90 -10.34
N ARG A 93 5.78 -8.20 -10.20
CA ARG A 93 5.88 -9.15 -11.33
C ARG A 93 5.23 -10.48 -11.00
N HIS A 94 4.01 -10.64 -11.47
CA HIS A 94 3.15 -11.79 -11.18
C HIS A 94 3.00 -12.71 -12.40
N LYS A 95 4.14 -13.20 -12.91
CA LYS A 95 4.13 -14.14 -14.04
C LYS A 95 3.49 -15.45 -13.59
N THR A 96 2.47 -15.90 -14.32
CA THR A 96 1.80 -17.17 -14.08
C THR A 96 1.71 -17.95 -15.38
N ASP A 97 2.00 -19.26 -15.31
CA ASP A 97 1.80 -20.19 -16.42
C ASP A 97 0.53 -21.03 -16.20
N ARG A 98 -0.25 -20.73 -15.14
CA ARG A 98 -1.51 -21.40 -14.83
C ARG A 98 -2.61 -20.99 -15.80
N THR A 99 -3.39 -21.95 -16.27
CA THR A 99 -4.52 -21.72 -17.18
C THR A 99 -5.79 -21.23 -16.46
N ASP A 100 -5.86 -21.44 -15.14
CA ASP A 100 -6.98 -21.05 -14.28
C ASP A 100 -6.75 -19.72 -13.55
N ALA A 101 -5.72 -18.97 -13.95
CA ALA A 101 -5.33 -17.69 -13.37
C ALA A 101 -5.48 -16.54 -14.37
N ASP A 102 -5.45 -15.29 -13.89
CA ASP A 102 -5.39 -14.12 -14.78
C ASP A 102 -4.02 -14.01 -15.46
N GLN A 103 -4.02 -14.18 -16.78
CA GLN A 103 -2.82 -14.07 -17.62
C GLN A 103 -2.60 -12.65 -18.15
N THR A 104 -3.53 -11.72 -17.91
CA THR A 104 -3.46 -10.35 -18.45
C THR A 104 -2.67 -9.40 -17.56
N THR A 105 -2.54 -9.69 -16.26
CA THR A 105 -1.84 -8.83 -15.30
C THR A 105 -0.34 -8.72 -15.58
N TYR A 106 0.37 -9.84 -15.77
CA TYR A 106 1.83 -9.80 -15.95
C TYR A 106 2.28 -9.00 -17.18
N PRO A 107 1.69 -9.15 -18.38
CA PRO A 107 2.02 -8.31 -19.53
C PRO A 107 1.78 -6.81 -19.29
N LYS A 108 0.74 -6.46 -18.52
CA LYS A 108 0.48 -5.06 -18.13
C LYS A 108 1.54 -4.55 -17.16
N GLN A 109 1.90 -5.35 -16.15
CA GLN A 109 2.98 -5.02 -15.22
C GLN A 109 4.29 -4.78 -15.96
N GLU A 110 4.68 -5.65 -16.90
CA GLU A 110 5.93 -5.46 -17.65
C GLU A 110 5.94 -4.19 -18.50
N ARG A 111 4.80 -3.80 -19.09
CA ARG A 111 4.68 -2.52 -19.80
C ARG A 111 4.80 -1.34 -18.84
N VAL A 112 4.03 -1.35 -17.74
CA VAL A 112 4.00 -0.26 -16.76
C VAL A 112 5.35 -0.13 -16.05
N ASN A 113 5.96 -1.24 -15.64
CA ASN A 113 7.25 -1.28 -14.95
C ASN A 113 8.36 -0.61 -15.79
N LYS A 114 8.39 -0.81 -17.11
CA LYS A 114 9.37 -0.13 -17.99
C LYS A 114 9.28 1.39 -17.88
N GLU A 115 8.06 1.92 -17.86
CA GLU A 115 7.81 3.35 -17.69
C GLU A 115 8.09 3.83 -16.27
N LEU A 116 7.71 3.06 -15.24
CA LEU A 116 8.04 3.37 -13.85
C LEU A 116 9.55 3.45 -13.63
N ILE A 117 10.34 2.53 -14.21
CA ILE A 117 11.81 2.54 -14.14
C ILE A 117 12.36 3.80 -14.83
N ARG A 118 11.81 4.18 -15.99
CA ARG A 118 12.20 5.39 -16.71
C ARG A 118 11.92 6.65 -15.87
N ILE A 119 10.72 6.75 -15.31
CA ILE A 119 10.28 7.87 -14.47
C ILE A 119 11.11 7.93 -13.17
N ALA A 120 11.36 6.80 -12.53
CA ALA A 120 12.21 6.66 -11.35
C ALA A 120 13.60 7.27 -11.58
N ARG A 121 14.26 6.89 -12.68
CA ARG A 121 15.57 7.43 -13.06
C ARG A 121 15.53 8.92 -13.40
N LYS A 122 14.46 9.37 -14.06
CA LYS A 122 14.30 10.78 -14.47
C LYS A 122 14.16 11.73 -13.27
N TYR A 123 13.46 11.31 -12.23
CA TYR A 123 13.14 12.14 -11.06
C TYR A 123 13.90 11.76 -9.79
N ASP A 124 14.89 10.87 -9.91
CA ASP A 124 15.69 10.37 -8.78
C ASP A 124 14.82 9.83 -7.62
N VAL A 125 13.90 8.94 -8.00
CA VAL A 125 13.02 8.23 -7.05
C VAL A 125 13.44 6.77 -7.02
N LYS A 126 13.63 6.22 -5.81
CA LYS A 126 14.03 4.83 -5.63
C LYS A 126 12.89 3.88 -5.99
N LEU A 127 13.25 2.75 -6.59
CA LEU A 127 12.33 1.64 -6.85
C LEU A 127 12.32 0.67 -5.68
N ILE A 128 11.17 0.09 -5.35
CA ILE A 128 11.06 -1.05 -4.44
C ILE A 128 10.30 -2.19 -5.11
N ALA A 129 10.76 -3.42 -4.89
CA ALA A 129 10.10 -4.63 -5.34
C ALA A 129 9.19 -5.19 -4.25
N THR A 130 7.93 -5.46 -4.59
CA THR A 130 6.94 -6.06 -3.69
C THR A 130 6.17 -7.18 -4.41
N ASN A 131 5.33 -7.92 -3.68
CA ASN A 131 4.55 -9.03 -4.25
C ASN A 131 3.05 -8.97 -3.90
N ASP A 132 2.56 -7.84 -3.36
CA ASP A 132 1.15 -7.62 -3.01
C ASP A 132 0.49 -8.85 -2.34
N VAL A 133 1.06 -9.31 -1.24
CA VAL A 133 0.76 -10.63 -0.66
C VAL A 133 -0.68 -10.70 -0.14
N HIS A 134 -1.44 -11.70 -0.61
CA HIS A 134 -2.82 -11.98 -0.20
C HIS A 134 -3.00 -13.35 0.47
N PHE A 135 -2.01 -14.24 0.36
CA PHE A 135 -2.01 -15.56 0.98
C PHE A 135 -0.59 -15.99 1.39
N VAL A 136 -0.47 -16.99 2.26
CA VAL A 136 0.83 -17.31 2.88
C VAL A 136 1.68 -18.17 1.95
N ASN A 137 1.16 -19.32 1.51
CA ASN A 137 1.90 -20.28 0.68
C ASN A 137 1.34 -20.34 -0.74
N GLU A 138 2.14 -20.83 -1.69
CA GLU A 138 1.73 -20.92 -3.10
C GLU A 138 0.45 -21.77 -3.29
N GLU A 139 0.33 -22.87 -2.54
CA GLU A 139 -0.82 -23.78 -2.57
C GLU A 139 -2.14 -23.14 -2.07
N ASP A 140 -2.07 -22.06 -1.29
CA ASP A 140 -3.24 -21.35 -0.76
C ASP A 140 -3.97 -20.52 -1.84
N ALA A 141 -3.39 -20.39 -3.04
CA ALA A 141 -3.95 -19.61 -4.13
C ALA A 141 -5.37 -20.07 -4.54
N ASP A 142 -5.67 -21.37 -4.46
CA ASP A 142 -6.99 -21.91 -4.80
C ASP A 142 -8.03 -21.62 -3.70
N ALA A 143 -7.60 -21.56 -2.44
CA ALA A 143 -8.46 -21.13 -1.33
C ALA A 143 -8.79 -19.64 -1.46
N HIS A 144 -7.78 -18.82 -1.79
CA HIS A 144 -7.98 -17.39 -2.06
C HIS A 144 -8.92 -17.14 -3.24
N ASP A 145 -8.79 -17.90 -4.32
CA ASP A 145 -9.68 -17.80 -5.49
C ASP A 145 -11.16 -18.04 -5.15
N ARG A 146 -11.43 -19.01 -4.26
CA ARG A 146 -12.79 -19.25 -3.74
C ARG A 146 -13.27 -18.12 -2.83
N LEU A 147 -12.38 -17.55 -2.00
CA LEU A 147 -12.71 -16.42 -1.14
C LEU A 147 -13.12 -15.18 -1.96
N ILE A 148 -12.49 -14.95 -3.11
CA ILE A 148 -12.86 -13.87 -4.04
C ILE A 148 -14.29 -14.08 -4.57
N CYS A 149 -14.64 -15.31 -4.96
CA CYS A 149 -15.98 -15.64 -5.45
C CYS A 149 -17.05 -15.31 -4.39
N LEU A 150 -16.82 -15.70 -3.12
CA LEU A 150 -17.69 -15.36 -2.00
C LEU A 150 -17.78 -13.85 -1.78
N SER A 151 -16.66 -13.13 -1.83
CA SER A 151 -16.61 -11.69 -1.57
C SER A 151 -17.26 -10.85 -2.67
N THR A 152 -17.26 -11.35 -3.91
CA THR A 152 -17.82 -10.67 -5.08
C THR A 152 -19.24 -11.13 -5.43
N GLY A 153 -19.75 -12.17 -4.74
CA GLY A 153 -21.05 -12.77 -5.03
C GLY A 153 -21.12 -13.42 -6.40
N LYS A 154 -20.00 -13.97 -6.89
CA LYS A 154 -19.90 -14.64 -8.19
C LYS A 154 -19.75 -16.15 -8.02
N ASP A 155 -20.36 -16.91 -8.92
CA ASP A 155 -20.20 -18.37 -8.96
C ASP A 155 -18.80 -18.75 -9.41
N PHE A 156 -18.30 -19.89 -8.93
CA PHE A 156 -16.95 -20.36 -9.26
C PHE A 156 -16.77 -20.67 -10.75
N ASP A 157 -17.84 -21.14 -11.39
CA ASP A 157 -17.87 -21.50 -12.82
C ASP A 157 -18.21 -20.31 -13.73
N ASP A 158 -18.44 -19.10 -13.18
CA ASP A 158 -18.68 -17.89 -13.98
C ASP A 158 -17.42 -17.55 -14.80
N PRO A 159 -17.49 -17.50 -16.15
CA PRO A 159 -16.34 -17.19 -16.98
C PRO A 159 -15.83 -15.76 -16.76
N ASP A 160 -16.71 -14.83 -16.38
CA ASP A 160 -16.43 -13.40 -16.21
C ASP A 160 -16.08 -13.03 -14.76
N ARG A 161 -15.90 -14.02 -13.88
CA ARG A 161 -15.46 -13.77 -12.51
C ARG A 161 -14.06 -13.17 -12.45
N MET A 162 -13.81 -12.39 -11.41
CA MET A 162 -12.46 -11.91 -11.11
C MET A 162 -11.55 -13.10 -10.79
N ARG A 163 -10.39 -13.13 -11.45
CA ARG A 163 -9.29 -14.08 -11.18
C ARG A 163 -8.04 -13.28 -10.85
N TYR A 164 -7.26 -13.78 -9.90
CA TYR A 164 -5.91 -13.27 -9.63
C TYR A 164 -4.90 -14.11 -10.41
N THR A 165 -3.64 -13.66 -10.41
CA THR A 165 -2.57 -14.39 -11.11
C THR A 165 -2.17 -15.67 -10.38
N LYS A 166 -2.58 -15.82 -9.11
CA LYS A 166 -2.17 -16.89 -8.20
C LYS A 166 -0.67 -16.84 -7.90
N GLN A 167 -0.11 -15.63 -7.90
CA GLN A 167 1.30 -15.35 -7.58
C GLN A 167 1.45 -14.53 -6.30
N GLU A 168 0.37 -14.19 -5.62
CA GLU A 168 0.34 -13.27 -4.49
C GLU A 168 0.63 -13.95 -3.13
N TRP A 169 1.53 -14.95 -3.09
CA TRP A 169 1.99 -15.57 -1.84
C TRP A 169 3.19 -14.84 -1.21
N LEU A 170 3.53 -15.18 0.03
CA LEU A 170 4.76 -14.70 0.66
C LEU A 170 5.98 -15.42 0.08
N LYS A 171 6.48 -14.91 -1.05
CA LYS A 171 7.67 -15.45 -1.72
C LYS A 171 8.90 -15.42 -0.81
N THR A 172 9.72 -16.45 -0.95
CA THR A 172 11.05 -16.52 -0.36
C THR A 172 11.98 -15.48 -0.97
N THR A 173 13.06 -15.16 -0.26
CA THR A 173 14.11 -14.27 -0.75
C THR A 173 14.71 -14.77 -2.07
N GLU A 174 14.88 -16.09 -2.21
CA GLU A 174 15.42 -16.69 -3.44
C GLU A 174 14.49 -16.47 -4.64
N GLU A 175 13.19 -16.67 -4.47
CA GLU A 175 12.21 -16.43 -5.54
C GLU A 175 12.18 -14.96 -5.96
N MET A 176 12.15 -14.03 -5.00
CA MET A 176 12.18 -12.60 -5.28
C MET A 176 13.47 -12.17 -5.99
N ASN A 177 14.63 -12.72 -5.57
CA ASN A 177 15.91 -12.50 -6.25
C ASN A 177 15.90 -12.98 -7.70
N ARG A 178 15.26 -14.12 -7.99
CA ARG A 178 15.12 -14.63 -9.36
C ARG A 178 14.20 -13.74 -10.21
N ILE A 179 13.11 -13.24 -9.66
CA ILE A 179 12.11 -12.42 -10.38
C ILE A 179 12.65 -11.04 -10.74
N PHE A 180 13.45 -10.44 -9.86
CA PHE A 180 14.01 -9.09 -10.02
C PHE A 180 15.54 -9.11 -10.22
N SER A 181 16.08 -10.19 -10.79
CA SER A 181 17.53 -10.33 -11.02
C SER A 181 18.12 -9.25 -11.93
N ASP A 182 17.31 -8.65 -12.78
CA ASP A 182 17.64 -7.55 -13.68
C ASP A 182 17.65 -6.17 -12.99
N ILE A 183 17.06 -6.05 -11.80
CA ILE A 183 16.94 -4.80 -11.02
C ILE A 183 17.16 -5.11 -9.51
N PRO A 184 18.34 -5.60 -9.12
CA PRO A 184 18.63 -5.97 -7.73
C PRO A 184 18.53 -4.79 -6.75
N GLU A 185 18.68 -3.56 -7.23
CA GLU A 185 18.50 -2.35 -6.42
C GLU A 185 17.06 -2.23 -5.88
N ALA A 186 16.06 -2.72 -6.61
CA ALA A 186 14.66 -2.65 -6.16
C ALA A 186 14.42 -3.55 -4.95
N LEU A 187 15.13 -4.68 -4.85
CA LEU A 187 15.10 -5.55 -3.68
C LEU A 187 15.88 -4.94 -2.52
N THR A 188 17.08 -4.39 -2.79
CA THR A 188 17.93 -3.80 -1.74
C THR A 188 17.26 -2.59 -1.08
N ASN A 189 16.55 -1.76 -1.86
CA ASN A 189 15.81 -0.62 -1.33
C ASN A 189 14.66 -1.03 -0.37
N THR A 190 14.17 -2.28 -0.41
CA THR A 190 13.20 -2.75 0.59
C THR A 190 13.82 -2.84 1.99
N LEU A 191 15.11 -3.14 2.09
CA LEU A 191 15.86 -3.13 3.34
C LEU A 191 16.01 -1.70 3.86
N GLU A 192 16.27 -0.74 2.98
CA GLU A 192 16.29 0.68 3.37
C GLU A 192 14.95 1.15 3.93
N VAL A 193 13.83 0.72 3.34
CA VAL A 193 12.50 1.00 3.88
C VAL A 193 12.37 0.41 5.29
N ALA A 194 12.79 -0.85 5.49
CA ALA A 194 12.75 -1.50 6.80
C ALA A 194 13.66 -0.80 7.84
N ASP A 195 14.87 -0.41 7.44
CA ASP A 195 15.85 0.27 8.30
C ASP A 195 15.39 1.67 8.76
N LYS A 196 14.49 2.31 7.99
CA LYS A 196 13.86 3.59 8.37
C LYS A 196 12.78 3.43 9.44
N VAL A 197 12.27 2.22 9.67
CA VAL A 197 11.18 1.97 10.63
C VAL A 197 11.75 1.80 12.03
N GLU A 198 11.34 2.68 12.94
CA GLU A 198 11.66 2.62 14.36
C GLU A 198 10.79 1.59 15.08
N PHE A 199 11.36 0.93 16.08
CA PHE A 199 10.56 0.14 17.05
C PHE A 199 9.88 1.09 18.04
N TYR A 200 8.55 1.03 18.12
CA TYR A 200 7.75 1.78 19.09
C TYR A 200 6.66 0.89 19.71
N THR A 201 6.25 1.22 20.94
CA THR A 201 5.09 0.59 21.59
C THR A 201 3.85 1.46 21.43
N ILE A 202 2.71 0.80 21.32
CA ILE A 202 1.37 1.41 21.33
C ILE A 202 0.67 1.20 22.68
N ASP A 203 1.32 0.53 23.62
CA ASP A 203 0.82 0.34 24.96
C ASP A 203 0.77 1.68 25.68
N HIS A 204 -0.34 1.95 26.35
CA HIS A 204 -0.52 3.15 27.15
C HIS A 204 -1.14 2.79 28.50
N SER A 205 -0.79 3.57 29.53
CA SER A 205 -1.48 3.52 30.82
C SER A 205 -2.97 3.85 30.65
N PRO A 206 -3.86 3.38 31.53
CA PRO A 206 -5.30 3.65 31.42
C PRO A 206 -5.60 5.13 31.19
N LEU A 207 -6.29 5.44 30.09
CA LEU A 207 -6.75 6.79 29.76
C LEU A 207 -8.14 6.98 30.38
N MET A 208 -8.17 7.36 31.66
CA MET A 208 -9.43 7.65 32.34
C MET A 208 -9.92 9.05 31.96
N PRO A 209 -11.19 9.21 31.57
CA PRO A 209 -11.77 10.53 31.37
C PRO A 209 -11.75 11.28 32.71
N PHE A 210 -11.42 12.57 32.66
CA PHE A 210 -11.55 13.42 33.83
C PHE A 210 -13.04 13.60 34.15
N TYR A 211 -13.47 13.12 35.32
CA TYR A 211 -14.78 13.43 35.86
C TYR A 211 -14.65 14.68 36.74
N PRO A 212 -15.23 15.82 36.36
CA PRO A 212 -15.20 17.01 37.20
C PRO A 212 -16.04 16.74 38.45
N ILE A 213 -15.38 16.66 39.61
CA ILE A 213 -16.04 16.55 40.91
C ILE A 213 -16.39 17.96 41.36
N ASP A 214 -17.63 18.15 41.85
CA ASP A 214 -18.03 19.42 42.46
C ASP A 214 -17.15 19.67 43.71
N PRO A 215 -16.54 20.87 43.86
CA PRO A 215 -15.67 21.19 44.99
C PRO A 215 -16.30 20.92 46.37
N ALA A 216 -17.63 20.89 46.47
CA ALA A 216 -18.36 20.56 47.69
C ALA A 216 -18.14 19.13 48.19
N PHE A 217 -17.73 18.19 47.32
CA PHE A 217 -17.44 16.80 47.70
C PHE A 217 -16.00 16.57 48.21
N GLY A 218 -15.15 17.62 48.24
CA GLY A 218 -13.75 17.52 48.70
C GLY A 218 -12.81 16.88 47.67
N THR A 219 -11.56 16.65 48.06
CA THR A 219 -10.56 15.91 47.27
C THR A 219 -10.48 14.45 47.72
N GLU A 220 -9.96 13.56 46.87
CA GLU A 220 -9.75 12.14 47.22
C GLU A 220 -8.84 11.98 48.46
N GLU A 221 -7.95 12.94 48.73
CA GLU A 221 -7.12 13.01 49.94
C GLU A 221 -7.87 13.45 51.22
N SER A 222 -9.12 13.91 51.10
CA SER A 222 -9.93 14.42 52.22
C SER A 222 -10.92 13.41 52.79
N TYR A 223 -10.97 12.20 52.23
CA TYR A 223 -11.68 11.02 52.77
C TYR A 223 -10.68 10.04 53.40
#